data_AF-A0A1C6HZR4-F1
#
_entry.id   AF-A0A1C6HZR4-F1
#
_cell.length_a   1.000
_cell.length_b   1.000
_cell.length_c   1.000
_cell.angle_alpha   90.00
_cell.angle_beta   90.00
_cell.angle_gamma   90.00
#
_symmetry.space_group_name_H-M   'P 1'
#
loop_
_entity.id
_entity.type
_entity.pdbx_description
1 polymer ?
#
loop_
_entity_poly.entity_id
_entity_poly.type
_entity_poly.pdbx_seq_one_letter_code
_entity_poly.pdbx_strand_id
1 'polypeptide(L)'
;MTEAAKNKVFFFRRRAENERDEELRALREGLIRTRTLINQAYVGFNGTGDPDLIESYVFEINSLQARYSYLLRRVKELEGQEA
;
A
#
# COMPACT_ATOMS: atom_id res chain seq x y z
N MET A 1 -21.42 1.94 -35.73
CA MET A 1 -20.98 2.54 -34.45
C MET A 1 -20.51 3.98 -34.71
N THR A 2 -21.09 4.97 -34.05
CA THR A 2 -20.82 6.41 -34.26
C THR A 2 -19.51 6.86 -33.60
N GLU A 3 -18.83 7.87 -34.17
CA GLU A 3 -17.60 8.49 -33.62
C GLU A 3 -17.74 8.93 -32.15
N ALA A 4 -18.92 9.42 -31.77
CA ALA A 4 -19.24 9.83 -30.40
C ALA A 4 -19.14 8.68 -29.39
N ALA A 5 -19.48 7.44 -29.78
CA ALA A 5 -19.36 6.27 -28.91
C ALA A 5 -17.89 5.88 -28.70
N LYS A 6 -17.05 5.94 -29.75
CA LYS A 6 -15.61 5.69 -29.64
C LYS A 6 -14.92 6.70 -28.74
N ASN A 7 -15.30 7.98 -28.86
CA ASN A 7 -14.72 9.05 -28.07
C ASN A 7 -15.07 8.89 -26.58
N LYS A 8 -16.33 8.60 -26.23
CA LYS A 8 -16.72 8.29 -24.84
C LYS A 8 -15.91 7.13 -24.26
N VAL A 9 -15.81 6.00 -24.97
CA VAL A 9 -15.06 4.82 -24.50
C VAL A 9 -13.58 5.17 -24.26
N PHE A 10 -12.97 5.97 -25.14
CA PHE A 10 -11.60 6.44 -24.97
C PHE A 10 -11.42 7.30 -23.71
N PHE A 11 -12.32 8.26 -23.47
CA PHE A 11 -12.27 9.09 -22.25
C PHE A 11 -12.45 8.28 -20.96
N PHE A 12 -13.38 7.32 -20.95
CA PHE A 12 -13.58 6.45 -19.79
C PHE A 12 -12.36 5.58 -19.50
N ARG A 13 -11.71 5.05 -20.55
CA ARG A 13 -10.48 4.27 -20.42
C ARG A 13 -9.34 5.09 -19.83
N ARG A 14 -9.10 6.29 -20.35
CA ARG A 14 -8.04 7.19 -19.86
C ARG A 14 -8.24 7.58 -18.39
N ARG A 15 -9.50 7.75 -17.98
CA ARG A 15 -9.84 8.03 -16.58
C ARG A 15 -9.51 6.83 -15.68
N ALA A 16 -9.91 5.63 -16.08
CA ALA A 16 -9.63 4.40 -15.32
C ALA A 16 -8.12 4.12 -15.20
N GLU A 17 -7.35 4.36 -16.27
CA GLU A 17 -5.89 4.27 -16.26
C GLU A 17 -5.28 5.27 -15.26
N ASN A 18 -5.74 6.52 -15.22
CA ASN A 18 -5.23 7.52 -14.27
C ASN A 18 -5.59 7.18 -12.81
N GLU A 19 -6.82 6.71 -12.55
CA GLU A 19 -7.24 6.27 -11.21
C GLU A 19 -6.38 5.10 -10.71
N ARG A 20 -6.05 4.15 -11.60
CA ARG A 20 -5.14 3.04 -11.30
C ARG A 20 -3.71 3.52 -10.99
N ASP A 21 -3.18 4.46 -11.77
CA ASP A 21 -1.83 5.00 -11.54
C ASP A 21 -1.74 5.79 -10.23
N GLU A 22 -2.80 6.50 -9.87
CA GLU A 22 -2.93 7.16 -8.57
C GLU A 22 -2.98 6.13 -7.42
N GLU A 23 -3.76 5.05 -7.57
CA GLU A 23 -3.81 3.96 -6.59
C GLU A 23 -2.43 3.31 -6.40
N LEU A 24 -1.73 2.97 -7.49
CA LEU A 24 -0.41 2.34 -7.45
C LEU A 24 0.62 3.24 -6.75
N ARG A 25 0.59 4.55 -7.02
CA ARG A 25 1.44 5.53 -6.32
C ARG A 25 1.15 5.55 -4.82
N ALA A 26 -0.12 5.66 -4.43
CA ALA A 26 -0.52 5.68 -3.03
C ALA A 26 -0.10 4.41 -2.27
N LEU A 27 -0.21 3.24 -2.92
CA LEU A 27 0.21 1.95 -2.36
C LEU A 27 1.72 1.87 -2.16
N ARG A 28 2.52 2.30 -3.15
CA ARG A 28 3.99 2.33 -3.07
C ARG A 28 4.48 3.27 -1.98
N GLU A 29 3.88 4.46 -1.86
CA GLU A 29 4.15 5.34 -0.73
C GLU A 29 3.75 4.70 0.61
N GLY A 30 2.61 4.01 0.64
CA GLY A 30 2.16 3.23 1.79
C GLY A 30 3.19 2.19 2.24
N LEU A 31 3.84 1.49 1.30
CA LEU A 31 4.91 0.52 1.60
C LEU A 31 6.11 1.20 2.25
N ILE A 32 6.57 2.33 1.69
CA ILE A 32 7.70 3.08 2.23
C ILE A 32 7.38 3.56 3.65
N ARG A 33 6.20 4.17 3.85
CA ARG A 33 5.75 4.64 5.17
C ARG A 33 5.66 3.49 6.17
N THR A 34 5.05 2.37 5.80
CA THR A 34 4.88 1.22 6.69
C THR A 34 6.23 0.63 7.07
N ARG A 35 7.20 0.53 6.14
CA ARG A 35 8.56 0.10 6.44
C ARG A 35 9.26 1.01 7.43
N THR A 36 9.11 2.33 7.30
CA THR A 36 9.66 3.29 8.27
C THR A 36 9.06 3.09 9.65
N LEU A 37 7.74 2.91 9.75
CA LEU A 37 7.04 2.64 11.01
C LEU A 37 7.51 1.33 11.66
N ILE A 38 7.71 0.27 10.87
CA ILE A 38 8.26 -1.00 11.36
C ILE A 38 9.63 -0.77 12.01
N ASN A 39 10.52 -0.05 11.32
CA ASN A 39 11.84 0.25 11.86
C ASN A 39 11.77 1.08 13.15
N GLN A 40 10.86 2.05 13.22
CA GLN A 40 10.64 2.87 14.42
C GLN A 40 10.11 2.03 15.60
N ALA A 41 9.15 1.14 15.36
CA ALA A 41 8.63 0.23 16.38
C ALA A 41 9.73 -0.72 16.90
N TYR A 42 10.60 -1.21 16.02
CA TYR A 42 11.77 -2.00 16.45
C TYR A 42 12.77 -1.20 17.29
N VAL A 43 13.01 0.08 16.98
CA VAL A 43 13.86 0.95 17.83
C VAL A 43 13.23 1.10 19.22
N GLY A 44 11.93 1.32 19.30
CA GLY A 44 11.19 1.41 20.57
C GLY A 44 11.25 0.12 21.38
N PHE A 45 10.94 -1.02 20.73
CA PHE A 45 11.02 -2.36 21.32
C PHE A 45 12.40 -2.65 21.91
N ASN A 46 13.47 -2.36 21.16
CA ASN A 46 14.85 -2.59 21.61
C ASN A 46 15.31 -1.60 22.69
N GLY A 47 14.61 -0.46 22.84
CA GLY A 47 14.96 0.60 23.79
C GLY A 47 14.20 0.54 25.12
N THR A 48 13.20 -0.33 25.25
CA THR A 48 12.39 -0.47 26.47
C THR A 48 12.63 -1.79 27.17
N GLY A 49 12.51 -1.80 28.50
CA GLY A 49 12.49 -3.01 29.34
C GLY A 49 11.17 -3.23 30.06
N ASP A 50 10.20 -2.34 29.88
CA ASP A 50 8.89 -2.43 30.50
C ASP A 50 8.05 -3.52 29.80
N PRO A 51 7.52 -4.53 30.52
CA PRO A 51 6.79 -5.64 29.91
C PRO A 51 5.55 -5.24 29.11
N ASP A 52 4.78 -4.25 29.59
CA ASP A 52 3.55 -3.81 28.92
C ASP A 52 3.88 -3.05 27.63
N LEU A 53 4.95 -2.24 27.64
CA LEU A 53 5.45 -1.59 26.43
C LEU A 53 6.04 -2.58 25.43
N ILE A 54 6.75 -3.61 25.90
CA ILE A 54 7.24 -4.70 25.05
C ILE A 54 6.06 -5.38 24.35
N GLU A 55 5.00 -5.74 25.09
CA GLU A 55 3.81 -6.36 24.53
C GLU A 55 3.12 -5.44 23.50
N SER A 56 2.98 -4.14 23.82
CA SER A 56 2.45 -3.15 22.89
C SER A 56 3.23 -3.10 21.57
N TYR A 57 4.57 -3.09 21.63
CA TYR A 57 5.41 -3.08 20.43
C TYR A 57 5.30 -4.38 19.63
N VAL A 58 5.14 -5.54 20.27
CA VAL A 58 4.89 -6.81 19.56
C VAL A 58 3.60 -6.73 18.74
N PHE A 59 2.50 -6.24 19.34
CA PHE A 59 1.25 -6.05 18.61
C PHE A 59 1.37 -5.02 17.49
N GLU A 60 2.07 -3.91 17.73
CA GLU A 60 2.31 -2.88 16.73
C GLU A 60 3.10 -3.42 15.54
N ILE A 61 4.23 -4.08 15.77
CA ILE A 61 5.08 -4.67 14.73
C ILE A 61 4.27 -5.68 13.90
N ASN A 62 3.51 -6.57 14.55
CA ASN A 62 2.67 -7.55 13.87
C ASN A 62 1.62 -6.87 12.97
N SER A 63 0.96 -5.82 13.47
CA SER A 63 -0.04 -5.08 12.70
C SER A 63 0.57 -4.39 11.47
N LEU A 64 1.77 -3.81 11.63
CA LEU A 64 2.50 -3.14 10.56
C LEU A 64 3.01 -4.15 9.52
N GLN A 65 3.47 -5.32 9.93
CA GLN A 65 3.86 -6.41 9.03
C GLN A 65 2.66 -6.94 8.23
N ALA A 66 1.50 -7.09 8.85
CA ALA A 66 0.27 -7.47 8.16
C ALA A 66 -0.15 -6.41 7.12
N ARG A 67 -0.09 -5.13 7.49
CA ARG A 67 -0.32 -4.00 6.58
C ARG A 67 0.66 -4.01 5.41
N TYR A 68 1.96 -4.19 5.66
CA TYR A 68 3.00 -4.24 4.63
C TYR A 68 2.74 -5.39 3.65
N SER A 69 2.40 -6.57 4.16
CA SER A 69 2.07 -7.75 3.37
C SER A 69 0.86 -7.54 2.47
N TYR A 70 -0.19 -6.91 2.99
CA TYR A 70 -1.37 -6.52 2.21
C TYR A 70 -1.00 -5.54 1.08
N LEU A 71 -0.29 -4.47 1.39
CA LEU A 71 0.10 -3.45 0.40
C LEU A 71 0.96 -4.07 -0.71
N LEU A 72 1.90 -4.94 -0.36
CA LEU A 72 2.76 -5.61 -1.31
C LEU A 72 1.96 -6.52 -2.25
N ARG A 73 0.99 -7.26 -1.72
CA ARG A 73 0.08 -8.08 -2.52
C ARG A 73 -0.75 -7.21 -3.47
N ARG A 74 -1.29 -6.09 -2.98
CA ARG A 74 -2.12 -5.19 -3.79
C ARG A 74 -1.34 -4.54 -4.93
N VAL A 75 -0.09 -4.12 -4.69
CA VAL A 75 0.81 -3.61 -5.74
C VAL A 75 1.03 -4.69 -6.82
N LYS A 76 1.34 -5.92 -6.41
CA LYS A 76 1.54 -7.04 -7.35
C LYS A 76 0.29 -7.37 -8.16
N GLU A 77 -0.89 -7.31 -7.55
CA GLU A 77 -2.17 -7.52 -8.26
C GLU A 77 -2.39 -6.46 -9.34
N LEU A 78 -2.15 -5.18 -9.03
CA LEU A 78 -2.32 -4.09 -9.99
C LEU A 78 -1.27 -4.13 -11.11
N GLU A 79 -0.01 -4.42 -10.79
CA GLU A 79 1.07 -4.58 -11.77
C GLU A 79 0.88 -5.85 -12.63
N GLY A 80 0.34 -6.93 -12.07
CA GLY A 80 0.06 -8.18 -12.77
C GLY A 80 -1.11 -8.12 -13.75
N GLN A 81 -2.03 -7.16 -13.58
CA GLN A 81 -3.10 -6.86 -14.56
C GLN A 81 -2.59 -6.17 -15.84
N GLU A 82 -1.29 -5.87 -15.91
CA GLU A 82 -0.62 -5.17 -17.00
C GLU A 82 -0.04 -6.13 -18.06
N ALA A 83 -0.09 -7.45 -17.81
CA ALA A 83 0.36 -8.53 -18.72
C ALA A 83 -0.83 -9.23 -19.42
#